data_AF-A0A6F9Y243-F1
#
_entry.id   AF-A0A6F9Y243-F1
#
_cell.length_a   1.000
_cell.length_b   1.000
_cell.length_c   1.000
_cell.angle_alpha   90.00
_cell.angle_beta   90.00
_cell.angle_gamma   90.00
#
_symmetry.space_group_name_H-M   'P 1'
#
loop_
_entity.id
_entity.type
_entity.pdbx_description
1 polymer ?
#
loop_
_entity_poly.entity_id
_entity_poly.type
_entity_poly.pdbx_seq_one_letter_code
_entity_poly.pdbx_strand_id
1 'polypeptide(L)'
;MITPVEAIKSEELYNSEVKVNFIEELVKLIKDNFTEEEQNKIIADFVEFVRYENLFDTADYKTLIKQTLDASDFPKGISLMDKEAIQNCLANALIKKGVNPYKEEVVADSYKTKRAKQKLARLERELNEQHSKIKAHWQQTNGQPMNDKRGGQRFIDRAEELESKAISLYKEYEKFTFLLS
;
A
#
# COMPACT_ATOMS: atom_id res chain seq x y z
N MET A 1 -11.53 30.76 -16.85
CA MET A 1 -12.22 29.76 -16.00
C MET A 1 -12.38 28.53 -16.85
N ILE A 2 -11.74 27.42 -16.50
CA ILE A 2 -11.85 26.17 -17.25
C ILE A 2 -13.21 25.56 -16.92
N THR A 3 -13.97 25.15 -17.92
CA THR A 3 -15.28 24.52 -17.69
C THR A 3 -15.10 23.12 -17.07
N PRO A 4 -16.07 22.60 -16.31
CA PRO A 4 -15.96 21.27 -15.71
C PRO A 4 -15.67 20.16 -16.73
N VAL A 5 -16.16 20.31 -17.97
CA VAL A 5 -15.93 19.36 -19.07
C VAL A 5 -14.49 19.43 -19.60
N GLU A 6 -13.89 20.62 -19.65
CA GLU A 6 -12.49 20.80 -20.05
C GLU A 6 -11.52 20.30 -18.97
N ALA A 7 -11.88 20.45 -17.69
CA ALA A 7 -11.11 19.91 -16.57
C ALA A 7 -11.05 18.38 -16.63
N ILE A 8 -12.18 17.71 -16.87
CA ILE A 8 -12.25 16.24 -17.00
C ILE A 8 -11.41 15.76 -18.19
N LYS A 9 -11.53 16.42 -19.36
CA LYS A 9 -10.72 16.06 -20.53
C LYS A 9 -9.22 16.26 -20.30
N SER A 10 -8.83 17.30 -19.57
CA SER A 10 -7.42 17.54 -19.21
C SER A 10 -6.87 16.50 -18.24
N GLU A 11 -7.73 16.01 -17.32
CA GLU A 11 -7.39 14.97 -16.35
C GLU A 11 -7.33 13.59 -17.01
N GLU A 12 -8.21 13.30 -17.98
CA GLU A 12 -8.14 12.11 -18.83
C GLU A 12 -6.89 12.09 -19.72
N LEU A 13 -6.53 13.24 -20.32
CA LEU A 13 -5.31 13.38 -21.12
C LEU A 13 -4.05 13.16 -20.27
N TYR A 14 -3.99 13.79 -19.10
CA TYR A 14 -2.90 13.62 -18.13
C TYR A 14 -2.76 12.16 -17.68
N ASN A 15 -3.88 11.52 -17.33
CA ASN A 15 -3.88 10.10 -16.95
C ASN A 15 -3.50 9.17 -18.11
N SER A 16 -3.75 9.58 -19.36
CA SER A 16 -3.32 8.84 -20.55
C SER A 16 -1.82 8.99 -20.82
N GLU A 17 -1.25 10.19 -20.67
CA GLU A 17 0.20 10.44 -20.81
C GLU A 17 1.01 9.75 -19.71
N VAL A 18 0.51 9.74 -18.48
CA VAL A 18 1.14 9.02 -17.35
C VAL A 18 1.14 7.50 -17.58
N LYS A 19 0.09 6.93 -18.19
CA LYS A 19 0.03 5.50 -18.52
C LYS A 19 0.92 5.10 -19.69
N VAL A 20 1.04 5.97 -20.70
CA VAL A 20 1.90 5.73 -21.88
C VAL A 20 3.39 5.73 -21.50
N ASN A 21 3.79 6.46 -20.45
CA ASN A 21 5.19 6.56 -20.02
C ASN A 21 5.64 5.43 -19.06
N PHE A 22 4.72 4.65 -18.49
CA PHE A 22 5.08 3.70 -17.43
C PHE A 22 5.91 2.50 -17.91
N ILE A 23 5.61 1.96 -19.10
CA ILE A 23 6.37 0.83 -19.64
C ILE A 23 7.79 1.23 -20.04
N GLU A 24 7.95 2.42 -20.64
CA GLU A 24 9.25 2.98 -20.98
C GLU A 24 10.11 3.16 -19.72
N GLU A 25 9.53 3.68 -18.64
CA GLU A 25 10.19 3.83 -17.35
C GLU A 25 10.58 2.49 -16.72
N LEU A 26 9.69 1.50 -16.74
CA LEU A 26 9.98 0.15 -16.27
C LEU A 26 11.17 -0.47 -17.02
N VAL A 27 11.15 -0.40 -18.35
CA VAL A 27 12.21 -0.96 -19.20
C VAL A 27 13.54 -0.25 -18.92
N LYS A 28 13.52 1.07 -18.78
CA LYS A 28 14.72 1.85 -18.39
C LYS A 28 15.26 1.38 -17.04
N LEU A 29 14.43 1.30 -16.01
CA LEU A 29 14.85 0.84 -14.68
C LEU A 29 15.40 -0.59 -14.70
N ILE A 30 14.81 -1.48 -15.50
CA ILE A 30 15.33 -2.85 -15.67
C ILE A 30 16.74 -2.80 -16.26
N LYS A 31 16.95 -2.06 -17.35
CA LYS A 31 18.25 -1.94 -18.01
C LYS A 31 19.31 -1.28 -17.11
N ASP A 32 18.92 -0.30 -16.31
CA ASP A 32 19.82 0.41 -15.40
C ASP A 32 20.24 -0.44 -14.19
N ASN A 33 19.39 -1.39 -13.77
CA ASN A 33 19.61 -2.16 -12.54
C ASN A 33 19.96 -3.62 -12.75
N PHE A 34 19.72 -4.21 -13.92
CA PHE A 34 19.99 -5.63 -14.20
C PHE A 34 20.90 -5.81 -15.40
N THR A 35 21.89 -6.69 -15.27
CA THR A 35 22.71 -7.17 -16.39
C THR A 35 21.87 -8.02 -17.35
N GLU A 36 22.31 -8.19 -18.60
CA GLU A 36 21.60 -9.05 -19.56
C GLU A 36 21.43 -10.49 -19.05
N GLU A 37 22.42 -11.03 -18.33
CA GLU A 37 22.32 -12.37 -17.72
C GLU A 37 21.21 -12.44 -16.67
N GLU A 38 21.13 -11.44 -15.79
CA GLU A 38 20.05 -11.35 -14.79
C GLU A 38 18.68 -11.14 -15.44
N GLN A 39 18.60 -10.31 -16.49
CA GLN A 39 17.36 -10.11 -17.25
C GLN A 39 16.88 -11.43 -17.88
N ASN A 40 17.78 -12.19 -18.51
CA ASN A 40 17.45 -13.49 -19.07
C ASN A 40 17.00 -14.49 -18.00
N LYS A 41 17.58 -14.43 -16.79
CA LYS A 41 17.15 -15.24 -15.65
C LYS A 41 15.74 -14.86 -15.19
N ILE A 42 15.44 -13.57 -15.04
CA ILE A 42 14.07 -13.09 -14.68
C ILE A 42 13.04 -13.63 -15.68
N ILE A 43 13.35 -13.56 -16.97
CA ILE A 43 12.47 -14.06 -18.03
C ILE A 43 12.28 -15.58 -17.91
N ALA A 44 13.34 -16.33 -17.67
CA ALA A 44 13.27 -17.78 -17.51
C ALA A 44 12.43 -18.19 -16.30
N ASP A 45 12.69 -17.58 -15.13
CA ASP A 45 11.96 -17.82 -13.89
C ASP A 45 10.47 -17.50 -14.06
N PHE A 46 10.13 -16.42 -14.77
CA PHE A 46 8.74 -16.06 -15.04
C PHE A 46 8.04 -17.05 -15.98
N VAL A 47 8.71 -17.47 -17.06
CA VAL A 47 8.15 -18.47 -17.99
C VAL A 47 7.90 -19.80 -17.28
N GLU A 48 8.80 -20.21 -16.39
CA GLU A 48 8.62 -21.41 -15.58
C GLU A 48 7.43 -21.26 -14.61
N PHE A 49 7.32 -20.12 -13.94
CA PHE A 49 6.19 -19.80 -13.07
C PHE A 49 4.85 -19.87 -13.80
N VAL A 50 4.73 -19.25 -14.97
CA VAL A 50 3.47 -19.27 -15.74
C VAL A 50 3.13 -20.70 -16.18
N ARG A 51 4.12 -21.49 -16.63
CA ARG A 51 3.89 -22.90 -17.00
C ARG A 51 3.40 -23.75 -15.82
N TYR A 52 3.86 -23.44 -14.62
CA TYR A 52 3.46 -24.13 -13.40
C TYR A 52 2.03 -23.74 -12.98
N GLU A 53 1.72 -22.45 -12.97
CA GLU A 53 0.42 -21.92 -12.51
C GLU A 53 -0.71 -22.09 -13.55
N ASN A 54 -0.38 -22.02 -14.84
CA ASN A 54 -1.35 -22.09 -15.93
C ASN A 54 -0.82 -22.90 -17.12
N LEU A 55 -1.03 -24.21 -17.06
CA LEU A 55 -0.64 -25.14 -18.14
C LEU A 55 -1.33 -24.85 -19.49
N PHE A 56 -2.44 -24.12 -19.50
CA PHE A 56 -3.18 -23.77 -20.73
C PHE A 56 -2.71 -22.46 -21.35
N ASP A 57 -1.83 -21.73 -20.67
CA ASP A 57 -1.23 -20.53 -21.23
C ASP A 57 -0.23 -20.92 -22.33
N THR A 58 -0.51 -20.46 -23.55
CA THR A 58 0.30 -20.72 -24.73
C THR A 58 1.10 -19.50 -25.19
N ALA A 59 1.03 -18.39 -24.44
CA ALA A 59 1.72 -17.17 -24.79
C ALA A 59 3.25 -17.33 -24.68
N ASP A 60 3.96 -16.83 -25.69
CA ASP A 60 5.42 -16.84 -25.70
C ASP A 60 5.99 -15.64 -24.93
N TYR A 61 5.83 -15.66 -23.61
CA TYR A 61 6.32 -14.59 -22.74
C TYR A 61 7.81 -14.32 -22.89
N LYS A 62 8.62 -15.34 -23.24
CA LYS A 62 10.05 -15.15 -23.47
C LYS A 62 10.29 -14.18 -24.61
N THR A 63 9.62 -14.39 -25.74
CA THR A 63 9.73 -13.51 -26.90
C THR A 63 9.08 -12.16 -26.65
N LEU A 64 7.88 -12.14 -26.05
CA LEU A 64 7.16 -10.90 -25.77
C LEU A 64 7.92 -9.98 -24.81
N ILE A 65 8.50 -10.51 -23.74
CA ILE A 65 9.29 -9.70 -22.79
C ILE A 65 10.55 -9.16 -23.47
N LYS A 66 11.26 -9.98 -24.27
CA LYS A 66 12.45 -9.51 -25.00
C LYS A 66 12.11 -8.37 -25.97
N GLN A 67 11.07 -8.53 -26.77
CA GLN A 67 10.59 -7.47 -27.67
C GLN A 67 10.22 -6.21 -26.89
N THR A 68 9.60 -6.36 -25.72
CA THR A 68 9.23 -5.22 -24.87
C THR A 68 10.47 -4.50 -24.32
N LEU A 69 11.49 -5.24 -23.86
CA LEU A 69 12.74 -4.67 -23.40
C LEU A 69 13.51 -3.98 -24.54
N ASP A 70 13.49 -4.54 -25.75
CA ASP A 70 14.19 -3.97 -26.91
C ASP A 70 13.51 -2.70 -27.42
N ALA A 71 12.19 -2.76 -27.63
CA ALA A 71 11.41 -1.66 -28.20
C ALA A 71 11.04 -0.58 -27.18
N SER A 72 11.15 -0.87 -25.87
CA SER A 72 10.59 -0.04 -24.78
C SER A 72 9.08 0.18 -24.88
N ASP A 73 8.39 -0.64 -25.66
CA ASP A 73 6.94 -0.64 -25.85
C ASP A 73 6.47 -2.07 -26.12
N PHE A 74 5.19 -2.32 -25.94
CA PHE A 74 4.58 -3.62 -26.15
C PHE A 74 4.45 -3.99 -27.64
N PRO A 75 4.63 -5.27 -28.00
CA PRO A 75 4.35 -5.76 -29.35
C PRO A 75 2.92 -5.44 -29.81
N LYS A 76 2.76 -5.09 -31.09
CA LYS A 76 1.43 -4.85 -31.67
C LYS A 76 0.57 -6.12 -31.61
N GLY A 77 -0.67 -5.98 -31.18
CA GLY A 77 -1.64 -7.09 -31.14
C GLY A 77 -1.54 -7.98 -29.90
N ILE A 78 -0.65 -7.68 -28.95
CA ILE A 78 -0.58 -8.38 -27.66
C ILE A 78 -1.87 -8.17 -26.85
N SER A 79 -2.31 -9.20 -26.12
CA SER A 79 -3.51 -9.13 -25.29
C SER A 79 -3.30 -8.26 -24.05
N LEU A 80 -4.39 -7.74 -23.47
CA LEU A 80 -4.31 -6.96 -22.23
C LEU A 80 -3.72 -7.78 -21.07
N MET A 81 -4.10 -9.06 -21.00
CA MET A 81 -3.65 -9.97 -19.95
C MET A 81 -2.13 -10.19 -20.03
N ASP A 82 -1.58 -10.39 -21.23
CA ASP A 82 -0.15 -10.57 -21.41
C ASP A 82 0.63 -9.28 -21.08
N LYS A 83 0.08 -8.10 -21.43
CA LYS A 83 0.68 -6.81 -21.06
C LYS A 83 0.81 -6.68 -19.55
N GLU A 84 -0.28 -6.95 -18.82
CA GLU A 84 -0.31 -6.89 -17.36
C GLU A 84 0.65 -7.91 -16.74
N ALA A 85 0.68 -9.12 -17.26
CA ALA A 85 1.59 -10.18 -16.81
C ALA A 85 3.06 -9.77 -16.97
N ILE A 86 3.43 -9.20 -18.12
CA ILE A 86 4.79 -8.70 -18.39
C ILE A 86 5.13 -7.52 -17.48
N GLN A 87 4.23 -6.54 -17.34
CA GLN A 87 4.41 -5.41 -16.42
C GLN A 87 4.66 -5.88 -14.99
N ASN A 88 3.85 -6.82 -14.49
CA ASN A 88 3.98 -7.38 -13.15
C ASN A 88 5.29 -8.14 -12.98
N CYS A 89 5.71 -8.91 -14.00
CA CYS A 89 7.01 -9.58 -13.99
C CYS A 89 8.16 -8.58 -13.78
N LEU A 90 8.22 -7.52 -14.60
CA LEU A 90 9.30 -6.53 -14.53
C LEU A 90 9.25 -5.72 -13.22
N ALA A 91 8.06 -5.28 -12.81
CA ALA A 91 7.88 -4.55 -11.57
C ALA A 91 8.31 -5.37 -10.34
N ASN A 92 7.89 -6.64 -10.26
CA ASN A 92 8.26 -7.52 -9.16
C ASN A 92 9.77 -7.81 -9.11
N ALA A 93 10.43 -7.92 -10.27
CA ALA A 93 11.87 -8.07 -10.32
C ALA A 93 12.58 -6.86 -9.69
N LEU A 94 12.19 -5.64 -10.09
CA LEU A 94 12.73 -4.40 -9.53
C LEU A 94 12.52 -4.32 -8.01
N ILE A 95 11.30 -4.61 -7.54
CA ILE A 95 10.98 -4.59 -6.10
C ILE A 95 11.85 -5.58 -5.33
N LYS A 96 12.04 -6.80 -5.84
CA LYS A 96 12.91 -7.80 -5.21
C LYS A 96 14.38 -7.35 -5.13
N LYS A 97 14.82 -6.50 -6.06
CA LYS A 97 16.15 -5.87 -6.05
C LYS A 97 16.20 -4.60 -5.18
N GLY A 98 15.08 -4.17 -4.62
CA GLY A 98 14.97 -2.98 -3.76
C GLY A 98 14.71 -1.68 -4.52
N VAL A 99 14.37 -1.76 -5.82
CA VAL A 99 14.04 -0.60 -6.65
C VAL A 99 12.52 -0.49 -6.77
N ASN A 100 11.93 0.65 -6.41
CA ASN A 100 10.50 0.87 -6.58
C ASN A 100 10.20 1.38 -7.99
N PRO A 101 9.55 0.59 -8.87
CA PRO A 101 9.22 1.00 -10.23
C PRO A 101 8.11 2.04 -10.33
N TYR A 102 7.33 2.19 -9.27
CA TYR A 102 6.25 3.16 -9.22
C TYR A 102 6.85 4.47 -8.70
N LYS A 103 6.88 5.51 -9.55
CA LYS A 103 7.24 6.88 -9.12
C LYS A 103 6.61 7.18 -7.76
N GLU A 104 7.33 7.86 -6.87
CA GLU A 104 6.79 8.25 -5.56
C GLU A 104 5.44 9.02 -5.66
N GLU A 105 5.11 9.59 -6.83
CA GLU A 105 3.81 10.17 -7.15
C GLU A 105 2.73 9.18 -7.63
N VAL A 106 3.09 8.05 -8.23
CA VAL A 106 2.16 6.97 -8.62
C VAL A 106 1.96 5.96 -7.48
N VAL A 107 2.92 5.89 -6.56
CA VAL A 107 2.66 5.59 -5.14
C VAL A 107 2.35 6.89 -4.41
N ALA A 108 1.45 7.71 -4.95
CA ALA A 108 0.49 8.31 -4.05
C ALA A 108 -0.09 7.13 -3.29
N ASP A 109 0.41 6.89 -2.07
CA ASP A 109 -0.35 6.31 -0.97
C ASP A 109 -1.76 6.75 -1.25
N SER A 110 -2.58 5.86 -1.83
CA SER A 110 -3.86 6.25 -2.42
C SER A 110 -4.53 7.15 -1.39
N TYR A 111 -5.22 8.23 -1.75
CA TYR A 111 -5.80 9.14 -0.74
C TYR A 111 -6.41 8.39 0.50
N LYS A 112 -6.93 7.18 0.27
CA LYS A 112 -7.25 6.15 1.27
C LYS A 112 -6.09 5.70 2.18
N THR A 113 -4.96 5.21 1.67
CA THR A 113 -3.75 4.84 2.42
C THR A 113 -3.18 6.02 3.22
N LYS A 114 -3.03 7.20 2.64
CA LYS A 114 -2.54 8.39 3.36
C LYS A 114 -3.48 8.77 4.50
N ARG A 115 -4.79 8.76 4.25
CA ARG A 115 -5.82 9.02 5.26
C ARG A 115 -5.87 7.93 6.34
N ALA A 116 -5.64 6.68 5.97
CA ALA A 116 -5.57 5.56 6.90
C ALA A 116 -4.35 5.70 7.82
N LYS A 117 -3.17 6.03 7.28
CA LYS A 117 -1.96 6.33 8.07
C LYS A 117 -2.16 7.52 9.00
N GLN A 118 -2.75 8.62 8.51
CA GLN A 118 -3.10 9.78 9.36
C GLN A 118 -4.09 9.43 10.46
N LYS A 119 -5.09 8.62 10.15
CA LYS A 119 -6.07 8.14 11.13
C LYS A 119 -5.41 7.23 12.17
N LEU A 120 -4.50 6.36 11.77
CA LEU A 120 -3.74 5.48 12.67
C LEU A 120 -2.87 6.32 13.64
N ALA A 121 -2.13 7.29 13.13
CA ALA A 121 -1.34 8.21 13.96
C ALA A 121 -2.20 9.03 14.94
N ARG A 122 -3.42 9.40 14.54
CA ARG A 122 -4.39 10.05 15.43
C ARG A 122 -4.88 9.10 16.53
N LEU A 123 -5.27 7.88 16.17
CA LEU A 123 -5.75 6.86 17.12
C LEU A 123 -4.67 6.51 18.15
N GLU A 124 -3.42 6.38 17.72
CA GLU A 124 -2.27 6.15 18.61
C GLU A 124 -2.11 7.27 19.64
N ARG A 125 -2.20 8.54 19.21
CA ARG A 125 -2.15 9.69 20.12
C ARG A 125 -3.32 9.69 21.11
N GLU A 126 -4.54 9.49 20.61
CA GLU A 126 -5.74 9.46 21.46
C GLU A 126 -5.68 8.31 22.49
N LEU A 127 -5.16 7.15 22.10
CA LEU A 127 -4.98 6.00 22.98
C LEU A 127 -3.94 6.30 24.08
N ASN A 128 -2.79 6.88 23.72
CA ASN A 128 -1.77 7.31 24.68
C ASN A 128 -2.30 8.37 25.68
N GLU A 129 -3.11 9.31 25.19
CA GLU A 129 -3.80 10.28 26.04
C GLU A 129 -4.80 9.61 27.00
N GLN A 130 -5.55 8.60 26.54
CA GLN A 130 -6.46 7.87 27.42
C GLN A 130 -5.73 7.01 28.45
N HIS A 131 -4.65 6.32 28.08
CA HIS A 131 -3.80 5.62 29.04
C HIS A 131 -3.25 6.57 30.10
N SER A 132 -2.85 7.78 29.71
CA SER A 132 -2.40 8.80 30.65
C SER A 132 -3.50 9.24 31.61
N LYS A 133 -4.75 9.36 31.13
CA LYS A 133 -5.92 9.68 31.96
C LYS A 133 -6.29 8.55 32.92
N ILE A 134 -6.28 7.31 32.46
CA ILE A 134 -6.51 6.11 33.29
C ILE A 134 -5.45 6.07 34.40
N LYS A 135 -4.17 6.21 34.04
CA LYS A 135 -3.06 6.24 35.00
C LYS A 135 -3.22 7.37 36.01
N ALA A 136 -3.52 8.58 35.56
CA ALA A 136 -3.74 9.73 36.45
C ALA A 136 -4.95 9.53 37.37
N HIS A 137 -6.02 8.90 36.88
CA HIS A 137 -7.22 8.56 37.66
C HIS A 137 -6.86 7.56 38.77
N TRP A 138 -6.20 6.45 38.44
CA TRP A 138 -5.73 5.48 39.44
C TRP A 138 -4.68 6.02 40.42
N GLN A 139 -3.89 7.02 40.01
CA GLN A 139 -2.96 7.70 40.91
C GLN A 139 -3.66 8.54 41.99
N GLN A 140 -4.90 8.98 41.77
CA GLN A 140 -5.65 9.78 42.77
C GLN A 140 -5.94 8.99 44.05
N THR A 141 -5.99 7.66 43.98
CA THR A 141 -6.22 6.80 45.14
C THR A 141 -4.94 6.37 45.83
N ASN A 142 -3.75 6.71 45.30
CA ASN A 142 -2.44 6.25 45.80
C ASN A 142 -2.38 4.73 46.06
N GLY A 143 -3.17 3.94 45.33
CA GLY A 143 -3.29 2.49 45.55
C GLY A 143 -4.05 2.08 46.82
N GLN A 144 -4.67 3.04 47.53
CA GLN A 144 -5.49 2.78 48.71
C GLN A 144 -6.99 2.73 48.34
N PRO A 145 -7.77 1.79 48.91
CA PRO A 145 -9.21 1.77 48.70
C PRO A 145 -9.85 3.04 49.27
N MET A 146 -10.66 3.71 48.45
CA MET A 146 -11.34 4.95 48.82
C MET A 146 -12.38 4.69 49.92
N ASN A 147 -12.26 5.36 51.06
CA ASN A 147 -13.08 5.09 52.26
C ASN A 147 -14.54 5.59 52.13
N ASP A 148 -14.80 6.58 51.29
CA ASP A 148 -16.17 7.03 51.00
C ASP A 148 -16.87 6.05 50.04
N LYS A 149 -17.92 5.37 50.51
CA LYS A 149 -18.69 4.41 49.69
C LYS A 149 -19.35 5.06 48.46
N ARG A 150 -19.80 6.31 48.56
CA ARG A 150 -20.46 7.02 47.44
C ARG A 150 -19.44 7.61 46.47
N GLY A 151 -18.35 8.18 47.01
CA GLY A 151 -17.22 8.64 46.21
C GLY A 151 -16.47 7.51 45.52
N GLY A 152 -16.36 6.35 46.17
CA GLY A 152 -15.73 5.14 45.64
C GLY A 152 -16.48 4.57 44.45
N GLN A 153 -17.81 4.49 44.49
CA GLN A 153 -18.59 4.04 43.34
C GLN A 153 -18.40 4.97 42.13
N ARG A 154 -18.54 6.28 42.32
CA ARG A 154 -18.32 7.27 41.25
C ARG A 154 -16.91 7.22 40.67
N PHE A 155 -15.91 6.93 41.51
CA PHE A 155 -14.54 6.75 41.08
C PHE A 155 -14.38 5.52 40.18
N ILE A 156 -14.98 4.38 40.56
CA ILE A 156 -15.00 3.14 39.77
C ILE A 156 -15.74 3.36 38.46
N ASP A 157 -16.94 3.94 38.49
CA ASP A 157 -17.74 4.25 37.30
C ASP A 157 -16.93 5.08 36.30
N ARG A 158 -16.15 6.05 36.80
CA ARG A 158 -15.28 6.88 35.97
C ARG A 158 -14.08 6.12 35.41
N ALA A 159 -13.49 5.20 36.17
CA ALA A 159 -12.42 4.33 35.69
C ALA A 159 -12.91 3.42 34.55
N GLU A 160 -14.08 2.80 34.73
CA GLU A 160 -14.71 1.95 33.72
C GLU A 160 -15.03 2.71 32.43
N GLU A 161 -15.49 3.97 32.54
CA GLU A 161 -15.73 4.82 31.37
C GLU A 161 -14.44 5.13 30.59
N LEU A 162 -13.36 5.46 31.31
CA LEU A 162 -12.05 5.75 30.71
C LEU A 162 -11.46 4.49 30.03
N GLU A 163 -11.55 3.34 30.68
CA GLU A 163 -11.07 2.06 30.16
C GLU A 163 -11.90 1.59 28.97
N SER A 164 -13.22 1.70 29.04
CA SER A 164 -14.12 1.39 27.91
C SER A 164 -13.78 2.22 26.67
N LYS A 165 -13.41 3.49 26.86
CA LYS A 165 -12.96 4.36 25.77
C LYS A 165 -11.57 3.97 25.23
N ALA A 166 -10.64 3.53 26.08
CA ALA A 166 -9.36 3.02 25.61
C ALA A 166 -9.52 1.72 24.79
N ILE A 167 -10.40 0.82 25.24
CA ILE A 167 -10.72 -0.43 24.53
C ILE A 167 -11.31 -0.15 23.15
N SER A 168 -12.23 0.82 23.03
CA SER A 168 -12.82 1.15 21.72
C SER A 168 -11.80 1.76 20.76
N LEU A 169 -10.94 2.65 21.24
CA LEU A 169 -9.83 3.22 20.45
C LEU A 169 -8.83 2.14 20.02
N TYR A 170 -8.49 1.21 20.92
CA TYR A 170 -7.58 0.10 20.61
C TYR A 170 -8.15 -0.82 19.52
N LYS A 171 -9.42 -1.21 19.62
CA LYS A 171 -10.10 -2.01 18.58
C LYS A 171 -10.08 -1.33 17.22
N GLU A 172 -10.27 -0.01 17.20
CA GLU A 172 -10.20 0.75 15.96
C GLU A 172 -8.76 0.81 15.42
N TYR A 173 -7.77 1.03 16.29
CA TYR A 173 -6.35 1.02 15.94
C TYR A 173 -5.90 -0.33 15.34
N GLU A 174 -6.28 -1.44 15.97
CA GLU A 174 -5.96 -2.80 15.52
C GLU A 174 -6.56 -3.08 14.12
N LYS A 175 -7.82 -2.65 13.90
CA LYS A 175 -8.47 -2.75 12.59
C LYS A 175 -7.69 -2.02 11.50
N PHE A 176 -7.19 -0.80 11.76
CA PHE A 176 -6.43 -0.04 10.77
C PHE A 176 -5.01 -0.59 10.57
N THR A 177 -4.40 -1.13 11.62
CA THR A 177 -3.08 -1.78 11.54
C THR A 177 -3.14 -3.02 10.64
N PHE A 178 -4.12 -3.90 10.84
CA PHE A 178 -4.31 -5.10 10.03
C PHE A 178 -4.61 -4.81 8.55
N LEU A 179 -5.25 -3.68 8.25
CA LEU A 179 -5.54 -3.26 6.87
C LEU A 179 -4.33 -2.68 6.13
N LEU A 180 -3.25 -2.35 6.85
CA LEU A 180 -2.04 -1.72 6.31
C LEU A 180 -0.79 -2.61 6.41
N SER A 181 -0.91 -3.80 7.02
CA SER A 181 0.11 -4.86 7.09
C SER A 181 0.03 -5.79 5.90
#